data_AF-A0C8T6-F1
#
_entry.id   AF-A0C8T6-F1
#
_cell.length_a   1.000
_cell.length_b   1.000
_cell.length_c   1.000
_cell.angle_alpha   90.00
_cell.angle_beta   90.00
_cell.angle_gamma   90.00
#
_symmetry.space_group_name_H-M   'P 1'
#
loop_
_entity.id
_entity.type
_entity.pdbx_description
1 polymer ?
#
loop_
_entity_poly.entity_id
_entity_poly.type
_entity_poly.pdbx_seq_one_letter_code
_entity_poly.pdbx_strand_id
1 'polypeptide(L)'
;MTMARTPTIKSICDTTCYLSINIVLLAFYASILETMSDGMAQYKGLSITGNVFMMIGYLLIIALHFKYIFYAALGIIATMNFGMFLLLIGMGIGAQEYQYFKYNIAIAFWFIQLAIDILGMQVVYKIYKINQDDQSDNVPQQNNEANKAANNASQPQVQL
;
A
#
# COMPACT_ATOMS: atom_id res chain seq x y z
N MET A 1 -11.81 -22.74 9.68
CA MET A 1 -11.63 -21.76 10.78
C MET A 1 -10.71 -20.65 10.30
N THR A 2 -11.24 -19.45 10.05
CA THR A 2 -10.44 -18.26 9.74
C THR A 2 -9.78 -17.79 11.03
N MET A 3 -8.48 -18.09 11.22
CA MET A 3 -7.70 -17.44 12.28
C MET A 3 -7.66 -15.93 11.98
N ALA A 4 -8.27 -15.14 12.86
CA ALA A 4 -8.16 -13.70 12.85
C ALA A 4 -6.69 -13.36 13.17
N ARG A 5 -5.94 -12.97 12.15
CA ARG A 5 -4.53 -12.61 12.25
C ARG A 5 -4.43 -11.32 13.05
N THR A 6 -3.63 -11.29 14.12
CA THR A 6 -3.37 -10.05 14.84
C THR A 6 -2.39 -9.23 13.99
N PRO A 7 -2.82 -8.11 13.39
CA PRO A 7 -1.88 -7.25 12.70
C PRO A 7 -0.85 -6.75 13.72
N THR A 8 0.43 -6.73 13.35
CA THR A 8 1.44 -6.15 14.23
C THR A 8 1.09 -4.67 14.41
N ILE A 9 0.77 -4.27 15.65
CA ILE A 9 0.34 -2.90 15.99
C ILE A 9 1.30 -1.86 15.42
N LYS A 10 2.60 -2.19 15.38
CA LYS A 10 3.65 -1.38 14.76
C LYS A 10 3.40 -1.12 13.26
N SER A 11 3.04 -2.14 12.47
CA SER A 11 2.81 -2.00 11.02
C SER A 11 1.59 -1.13 10.71
N ILE A 12 0.52 -1.26 11.49
CA ILE A 12 -0.66 -0.36 11.38
C ILE A 12 -0.29 1.07 11.76
N CYS A 13 0.51 1.25 12.84
CA CYS A 13 0.98 2.55 13.28
C CYS A 13 1.83 3.23 12.20
N ASP A 14 2.80 2.50 11.63
CA ASP A 14 3.66 2.96 10.54
C ASP A 14 2.81 3.39 9.32
N THR A 15 1.82 2.57 8.93
CA THR A 15 0.91 2.87 7.80
C THR A 15 0.03 4.11 8.07
N THR A 16 -0.50 4.24 9.29
CA THR A 16 -1.29 5.41 9.70
C THR A 16 -0.44 6.68 9.72
N CYS A 17 0.83 6.58 10.14
CA CYS A 17 1.77 7.69 10.10
C CYS A 17 1.98 8.18 8.66
N TYR A 18 2.17 7.27 7.70
CA TYR A 18 2.28 7.62 6.27
C TYR A 18 1.01 8.29 5.75
N LEU A 19 -0.17 7.82 6.14
CA LEU A 19 -1.44 8.47 5.81
C LEU A 19 -1.52 9.90 6.36
N SER A 20 -1.10 10.13 7.61
CA SER A 20 -1.05 11.48 8.20
C SER A 20 -0.14 12.42 7.42
N ILE A 21 1.00 11.95 6.92
CA ILE A 21 1.88 12.79 6.10
C ILE A 21 1.22 13.16 4.77
N ASN A 22 0.52 12.22 4.11
CA ASN A 22 -0.22 12.51 2.88
C ASN A 22 -1.32 13.57 3.11
N ILE A 23 -1.99 13.57 4.27
CA ILE A 23 -2.96 14.61 4.65
C ILE A 23 -2.30 15.99 4.76
N VAL A 24 -1.13 16.07 5.40
CA VAL A 24 -0.37 17.33 5.53
C VAL A 24 0.08 17.83 4.15
N LEU A 25 0.54 16.92 3.28
CA LEU A 25 0.90 17.25 1.89
C LEU A 25 -0.30 17.75 1.10
N LEU A 26 -1.49 17.16 1.31
CA LEU A 26 -2.72 17.58 0.66
C LEU A 26 -3.10 19.01 1.07
N ALA A 27 -3.00 19.33 2.36
CA ALA A 27 -3.23 20.67 2.87
C ALA A 27 -2.24 21.68 2.27
N PHE A 28 -0.97 21.29 2.11
CA PHE A 28 0.04 22.13 1.46
C PHE A 28 -0.28 22.39 -0.02
N TYR A 29 -0.61 21.37 -0.81
CA TYR A 29 -1.01 21.55 -2.21
C TYR A 29 -2.28 22.41 -2.34
N ALA A 30 -3.19 22.32 -1.36
CA ALA A 30 -4.36 23.18 -1.30
C ALA A 30 -4.01 24.65 -0.97
N SER A 31 -2.97 24.89 -0.16
CA SER A 31 -2.58 26.23 0.32
C SER A 31 -1.68 27.03 -0.61
N ILE A 32 -1.06 26.44 -1.64
CA ILE A 32 -0.22 27.15 -2.65
C ILE A 32 -1.05 28.18 -3.48
N LEU A 33 -2.32 28.41 -3.15
CA LEU A 33 -3.33 28.93 -4.07
C LEU A 33 -3.37 30.44 -4.28
N GLU A 34 -2.84 31.28 -3.42
CA GLU A 34 -3.38 32.65 -3.42
C GLU A 34 -2.92 33.56 -4.59
N THR A 35 -2.02 33.14 -5.50
CA THR A 35 -1.45 34.09 -6.50
C THR A 35 -0.94 33.53 -7.86
N MET A 36 -1.42 32.43 -8.46
CA MET A 36 -0.68 31.83 -9.62
C MET A 36 -1.46 31.45 -10.90
N SER A 37 -0.70 31.39 -12.02
CA SER A 37 -1.09 31.19 -13.43
C SER A 37 -1.77 29.84 -13.74
N ASP A 38 -2.32 29.70 -14.95
CA ASP A 38 -3.02 28.50 -15.43
C ASP A 38 -2.17 27.21 -15.33
N GLY A 39 -0.85 27.28 -15.51
CA GLY A 39 0.06 26.12 -15.38
C GLY A 39 0.16 25.62 -13.94
N MET A 40 0.15 26.52 -12.96
CA MET A 40 0.14 26.19 -11.54
C MET A 40 -1.20 25.61 -11.08
N ALA A 41 -2.32 25.99 -11.73
CA ALA A 41 -3.62 25.39 -11.49
C ALA A 41 -3.67 23.92 -11.95
N GLN A 42 -3.05 23.60 -13.09
CA GLN A 42 -2.94 22.20 -13.57
C GLN A 42 -2.04 21.36 -12.68
N TYR A 43 -0.88 21.90 -12.28
CA TYR A 43 -0.01 21.26 -11.27
C TYR A 43 -0.80 20.92 -10.01
N LYS A 44 -1.53 21.88 -9.44
CA LYS A 44 -2.36 21.68 -8.26
C LYS A 44 -3.38 20.55 -8.45
N GLY A 45 -4.13 20.58 -9.55
CA GLY A 45 -5.19 19.59 -9.81
C GLY A 45 -4.62 18.17 -9.84
N LEU A 46 -3.51 17.97 -10.55
CA LEU A 46 -2.84 16.68 -10.64
C LEU A 46 -2.18 16.26 -9.32
N SER A 47 -1.55 17.20 -8.61
CA SER A 47 -0.94 16.95 -7.30
C SER A 47 -1.98 16.53 -6.25
N ILE A 48 -3.12 17.22 -6.20
CA ILE A 48 -4.22 16.87 -5.29
C ILE A 48 -4.78 15.49 -5.67
N THR A 49 -5.07 15.27 -6.95
CA THR A 49 -5.67 14.01 -7.41
C THR A 49 -4.74 12.83 -7.12
N GLY A 50 -3.46 12.94 -7.46
CA GLY A 50 -2.47 11.91 -7.17
C GLY A 50 -2.35 11.61 -5.67
N ASN A 51 -2.35 12.66 -4.83
CA ASN A 51 -2.26 12.49 -3.38
C ASN A 51 -3.52 11.82 -2.79
N VAL A 52 -4.72 12.12 -3.33
CA VAL A 52 -5.96 11.42 -2.96
C VAL A 52 -5.89 9.93 -3.29
N PHE A 53 -5.40 9.57 -4.48
CA PHE A 53 -5.19 8.16 -4.84
C PHE A 53 -4.20 7.46 -3.89
N MET A 54 -3.14 8.14 -3.50
CA MET A 54 -2.17 7.64 -2.52
C MET A 54 -2.81 7.41 -1.15
N MET A 55 -3.61 8.36 -0.66
CA MET A 55 -4.36 8.21 0.59
C MET A 55 -5.32 7.02 0.55
N ILE A 56 -6.04 6.82 -0.55
CA ILE A 56 -6.89 5.65 -0.76
C ILE A 56 -6.06 4.37 -0.72
N GLY A 57 -4.88 4.35 -1.35
CA GLY A 57 -3.93 3.25 -1.26
C GLY A 57 -3.56 2.89 0.18
N TYR A 58 -3.20 3.87 1.01
CA TYR A 58 -2.87 3.65 2.42
C TYR A 58 -4.06 3.15 3.25
N LEU A 59 -5.28 3.65 3.00
CA LEU A 59 -6.50 3.15 3.63
C LEU A 59 -6.74 1.67 3.28
N LEU A 60 -6.50 1.30 2.02
CA LEU A 60 -6.60 -0.08 1.58
C LEU A 60 -5.50 -0.97 2.19
N ILE A 61 -4.27 -0.45 2.41
CA ILE A 61 -3.23 -1.18 3.16
C ILE A 61 -3.69 -1.46 4.59
N ILE A 62 -4.31 -0.48 5.26
CA ILE A 62 -4.86 -0.69 6.61
C ILE A 62 -5.95 -1.76 6.57
N ALA A 63 -6.85 -1.74 5.58
CA ALA A 63 -7.85 -2.80 5.40
C ALA A 63 -7.23 -4.18 5.14
N LEU A 64 -6.14 -4.24 4.35
CA LEU A 64 -5.41 -5.46 4.03
C LEU A 64 -4.81 -6.14 5.27
N HIS A 65 -4.47 -5.37 6.32
CA HIS A 65 -3.98 -5.91 7.58
C HIS A 65 -5.04 -6.76 8.32
N PHE A 66 -6.32 -6.43 8.17
CA PHE A 66 -7.42 -7.19 8.80
C PHE A 66 -7.81 -8.43 8.00
N LYS A 67 -7.80 -8.31 6.67
CA LYS A 67 -8.14 -9.42 5.77
C LYS A 67 -7.29 -9.36 4.52
N TYR A 68 -6.34 -10.30 4.43
CA TYR A 68 -5.49 -10.40 3.26
C TYR A 68 -6.25 -11.01 2.08
N ILE A 69 -6.24 -10.31 0.95
CA ILE A 69 -6.77 -10.77 -0.35
C ILE A 69 -5.70 -10.44 -1.38
N PHE A 70 -5.18 -11.45 -2.10
CA PHE A 70 -4.10 -11.28 -3.07
C PHE A 70 -4.43 -10.24 -4.16
N TYR A 71 -5.65 -10.29 -4.72
CA TYR A 71 -6.11 -9.31 -5.71
C TYR A 71 -6.20 -7.89 -5.13
N ALA A 72 -6.51 -7.74 -3.83
CA ALA A 72 -6.51 -6.44 -3.18
C ALA A 72 -5.09 -5.88 -3.03
N ALA A 73 -4.10 -6.72 -2.73
CA ALA A 73 -2.69 -6.31 -2.67
C ALA A 73 -2.19 -5.81 -4.04
N LEU A 74 -2.54 -6.49 -5.14
CA LEU A 74 -2.23 -6.02 -6.50
C LEU A 74 -2.94 -4.69 -6.82
N GLY A 75 -4.22 -4.57 -6.45
CA GLY A 75 -4.98 -3.33 -6.59
C GLY A 75 -4.37 -2.16 -5.84
N ILE A 76 -3.86 -2.38 -4.62
CA ILE A 76 -3.14 -1.38 -3.83
C ILE A 76 -1.90 -0.90 -4.56
N ILE A 77 -1.06 -1.83 -5.04
CA ILE A 77 0.16 -1.49 -5.78
C ILE A 77 -0.19 -0.67 -7.03
N ALA A 78 -1.21 -1.07 -7.79
CA ALA A 78 -1.66 -0.35 -8.96
C ALA A 78 -2.17 1.07 -8.62
N THR A 79 -2.97 1.20 -7.56
CA THR A 79 -3.53 2.49 -7.12
C THR A 79 -2.45 3.46 -6.66
N MET A 80 -1.46 2.97 -5.90
CA MET A 80 -0.33 3.77 -5.44
C MET A 80 0.56 4.21 -6.60
N ASN A 81 0.92 3.30 -7.51
CA ASN A 81 1.71 3.63 -8.69
C ASN A 81 0.98 4.62 -9.62
N PHE A 82 -0.34 4.48 -9.77
CA PHE A 82 -1.14 5.42 -10.55
C PHE A 82 -1.18 6.81 -9.89
N GLY A 83 -1.36 6.87 -8.57
CA GLY A 83 -1.26 8.11 -7.79
C GLY A 83 0.10 8.77 -8.00
N MET A 84 1.19 8.01 -7.87
CA MET A 84 2.54 8.49 -8.09
C MET A 84 2.76 9.00 -9.52
N PHE A 85 2.20 8.34 -10.54
CA PHE A 85 2.28 8.78 -11.93
C PHE A 85 1.60 10.13 -12.16
N LEU A 86 0.42 10.35 -11.58
CA LEU A 86 -0.26 11.65 -11.63
C LEU A 86 0.57 12.76 -10.96
N LEU A 87 1.22 12.45 -9.84
CA LEU A 87 2.12 13.39 -9.15
C LEU A 87 3.34 13.75 -10.01
N LEU A 88 3.92 12.77 -10.73
CA LEU A 88 5.05 12.98 -11.63
C LEU A 88 4.67 13.86 -12.84
N ILE A 89 3.49 13.65 -13.43
CA ILE A 89 2.99 14.52 -14.51
C ILE A 89 2.78 15.93 -13.98
N GLY A 90 2.14 16.08 -12.82
CA GLY A 90 1.98 17.37 -12.16
C GLY A 90 3.32 18.08 -12.02
N MET A 91 4.33 17.41 -11.49
CA MET A 91 5.69 17.94 -11.34
C MET A 91 6.29 18.43 -12.66
N GLY A 92 6.13 17.67 -13.75
CA GLY A 92 6.64 18.08 -15.07
C GLY A 92 6.06 19.42 -15.55
N ILE A 93 4.78 19.67 -15.25
CA ILE A 93 4.09 20.93 -15.57
C ILE A 93 4.55 22.03 -14.62
N GLY A 94 4.58 21.76 -13.30
CA GLY A 94 4.99 22.75 -12.31
C GLY A 94 6.43 23.21 -12.50
N ALA A 95 7.37 22.30 -12.79
CA ALA A 95 8.80 22.59 -12.93
C ALA A 95 9.11 23.63 -14.02
N GLN A 96 8.26 23.73 -15.05
CA GLN A 96 8.40 24.75 -16.10
C GLN A 96 8.03 26.16 -15.61
N GLU A 97 7.09 26.27 -14.68
CA GLU A 97 6.62 27.54 -14.12
C GLU A 97 7.45 27.99 -12.89
N TYR A 98 8.09 27.06 -12.17
CA TYR A 98 8.87 27.35 -10.96
C TYR A 98 10.21 28.07 -11.21
N GLN A 99 10.59 28.40 -12.44
CA GLN A 99 11.84 29.15 -12.72
C GLN A 99 11.89 30.53 -12.01
N TYR A 100 10.75 31.04 -11.52
CA TYR A 100 10.66 32.33 -10.83
C TYR A 100 10.78 32.27 -9.29
N PHE A 101 10.61 31.11 -8.64
CA PHE A 101 10.64 31.02 -7.18
C PHE A 101 11.97 30.47 -6.66
N LYS A 102 12.71 31.31 -5.92
CA LYS A 102 14.04 31.06 -5.33
C LYS A 102 14.12 29.93 -4.28
N TYR A 103 13.05 29.16 -4.04
CA TYR A 103 13.05 28.13 -3.00
C TYR A 103 12.38 26.81 -3.43
N ASN A 104 13.19 25.74 -3.38
CA ASN A 104 12.95 24.33 -3.72
C ASN A 104 11.89 23.59 -2.88
N ILE A 105 10.93 24.27 -2.26
CA ILE A 105 9.97 23.66 -1.33
C ILE A 105 9.12 22.58 -2.02
N ALA A 106 8.63 22.87 -3.23
CA ALA A 106 7.86 21.90 -4.03
C ALA A 106 8.68 20.62 -4.35
N ILE A 107 9.98 20.78 -4.62
CA ILE A 107 10.90 19.67 -4.88
C ILE A 107 11.16 18.85 -3.61
N ALA A 108 11.31 19.50 -2.45
CA ALA A 108 11.47 18.79 -1.18
C ALA A 108 10.24 17.93 -0.83
N PHE A 109 9.03 18.46 -1.06
CA PHE A 109 7.80 17.70 -0.85
C PHE A 109 7.64 16.53 -1.82
N TRP A 110 8.18 16.63 -3.04
CA TRP A 110 8.24 15.50 -3.95
C TRP A 110 9.11 14.36 -3.41
N PHE A 111 10.31 14.65 -2.89
CA PHE A 111 11.15 13.62 -2.28
C PHE A 111 10.50 12.96 -1.07
N ILE A 112 9.78 13.74 -0.26
CA ILE A 112 9.00 13.22 0.87
C ILE A 112 7.93 12.24 0.35
N GLN A 113 7.19 12.62 -0.69
CA GLN A 113 6.15 11.78 -1.28
C GLN A 113 6.72 10.47 -1.86
N LEU A 114 7.86 10.54 -2.56
CA LEU A 114 8.52 9.38 -3.15
C LEU A 114 9.06 8.44 -2.06
N ALA A 115 9.65 8.99 -1.00
CA ALA A 115 10.11 8.20 0.15
C ALA A 115 8.95 7.46 0.82
N ILE A 116 7.82 8.13 1.01
CA ILE A 116 6.63 7.53 1.62
C ILE A 116 6.06 6.42 0.74
N ASP A 117 5.98 6.63 -0.58
CA ASP A 117 5.52 5.59 -1.52
C ASP A 117 6.38 4.31 -1.45
N ILE A 118 7.71 4.46 -1.43
CA ILE A 118 8.63 3.33 -1.26
C ILE A 118 8.38 2.62 0.07
N LEU A 119 8.23 3.37 1.17
CA LEU A 119 7.95 2.80 2.49
C LEU A 119 6.59 2.08 2.53
N GLY A 120 5.57 2.62 1.87
CA GLY A 120 4.26 1.98 1.72
C GLY A 120 4.34 0.66 0.95
N MET A 121 5.09 0.62 -0.15
CA MET A 121 5.34 -0.61 -0.91
C MET A 121 6.10 -1.66 -0.07
N GLN A 122 7.05 -1.24 0.77
CA GLN A 122 7.72 -2.16 1.70
C GLN A 122 6.76 -2.77 2.72
N VAL A 123 5.77 -2.01 3.20
CA VAL A 123 4.73 -2.54 4.09
C VAL A 123 3.88 -3.58 3.37
N VAL A 124 3.43 -3.30 2.15
CA VAL A 124 2.67 -4.26 1.33
C VAL A 124 3.48 -5.54 1.09
N TYR A 125 4.77 -5.41 0.75
CA TYR A 125 5.65 -6.56 0.54
C TYR A 125 5.84 -7.40 1.81
N LYS A 126 6.00 -6.77 2.98
CA LYS A 126 6.05 -7.48 4.27
C LYS A 126 4.76 -8.26 4.52
N ILE A 127 3.60 -7.64 4.30
CA ILE A 127 2.31 -8.32 4.42
C ILE A 127 2.24 -9.52 3.45
N TYR A 128 2.67 -9.33 2.20
CA TYR A 128 2.72 -10.40 1.20
C TYR A 128 3.58 -11.59 1.66
N LYS A 129 4.83 -11.33 2.08
CA LYS A 129 5.77 -12.37 2.52
C LYS A 129 5.23 -13.17 3.71
N ILE A 130 4.73 -12.48 4.73
CA ILE A 130 4.17 -13.14 5.92
C ILE A 130 2.97 -14.03 5.52
N ASN A 131 2.15 -13.63 4.53
CA ASN A 131 1.05 -14.48 4.05
C ASN A 131 1.51 -15.67 3.16
N GLN A 132 2.64 -15.57 2.47
CA GLN A 132 3.21 -16.71 1.74
C GLN A 132 3.76 -17.78 2.71
N ASP A 133 4.48 -17.35 3.75
CA ASP A 133 5.09 -18.27 4.72
C ASP A 133 4.01 -19.10 5.46
N ASP A 134 2.89 -18.48 5.86
CA ASP A 134 1.75 -19.18 6.48
C ASP A 134 1.03 -20.17 5.53
N GLN A 135 1.10 -19.95 4.21
CA GLN A 135 0.57 -20.92 3.24
C GLN A 135 1.48 -22.13 3.07
N SER A 136 2.79 -21.99 3.29
CA SER A 136 3.76 -23.09 3.22
C SER A 136 3.62 -24.08 4.39
N ASP A 137 3.35 -23.58 5.60
CA ASP A 137 3.27 -24.42 6.81
C ASP A 137 1.98 -25.25 6.92
N ASN A 138 0.95 -24.94 6.12
CA ASN A 138 -0.32 -25.69 6.09
C ASN A 138 -0.34 -26.86 5.07
N VAL A 139 0.73 -27.08 4.29
CA VAL A 139 0.77 -28.12 3.24
C VAL A 139 1.23 -29.51 3.72
N PRO A 140 2.06 -29.71 4.77
CA PRO A 140 2.47 -31.08 5.14
C PRO A 140 1.43 -31.86 5.94
N GLN A 141 0.51 -31.20 6.67
CA GLN A 141 -0.36 -31.91 7.63
C GLN A 141 -1.59 -32.57 7.00
N GLN A 142 -2.13 -32.02 5.90
CA GLN A 142 -3.32 -32.60 5.28
C GLN A 142 -3.04 -33.94 4.57
N ASN A 143 -1.82 -34.13 4.05
CA ASN A 143 -1.41 -35.40 3.44
C ASN A 143 -1.11 -36.51 4.45
N ASN A 144 -0.70 -36.16 5.68
CA ASN A 144 -0.41 -37.15 6.71
C ASN A 144 -1.65 -37.67 7.42
N GLU A 145 -2.69 -36.85 7.61
CA GLU A 145 -3.97 -37.30 8.17
C GLU A 145 -4.80 -38.09 7.14
N ALA A 146 -4.79 -37.69 5.87
CA ALA A 146 -5.44 -38.45 4.79
C ALA A 146 -4.77 -39.82 4.59
N ASN A 147 -3.43 -39.91 4.63
CA ASN A 147 -2.71 -41.18 4.55
C ASN A 147 -2.88 -42.04 5.81
N LYS A 148 -3.00 -41.45 7.01
CA LYS A 148 -3.33 -42.19 8.24
C LYS A 148 -4.76 -42.75 8.20
N ALA A 149 -5.72 -41.98 7.70
CA ALA A 149 -7.11 -42.44 7.55
C ALA A 149 -7.24 -43.55 6.50
N ALA A 150 -6.53 -43.44 5.36
CA ALA A 150 -6.52 -44.47 4.33
C ALA A 150 -5.84 -45.78 4.77
N ASN A 151 -4.74 -45.71 5.52
CA ASN A 151 -4.06 -46.91 6.03
C ASN A 151 -4.83 -47.62 7.16
N ASN A 152 -5.61 -46.89 7.97
CA ASN A 152 -6.46 -47.49 9.00
C ASN A 152 -7.76 -48.10 8.45
N ALA A 153 -8.24 -47.64 7.29
CA ALA A 153 -9.41 -48.21 6.62
C ALA A 153 -9.10 -49.51 5.84
N SER A 154 -7.82 -49.82 5.63
CA SER A 154 -7.37 -50.92 4.78
C SER A 154 -6.97 -52.20 5.54
N GLN A 155 -7.04 -52.20 6.89
CA GLN A 155 -6.74 -53.40 7.67
C GLN A 155 -8.01 -54.26 7.84
N PRO A 156 -8.10 -55.47 7.25
CA PRO A 156 -9.16 -56.41 7.57
C PRO A 156 -9.01 -56.84 9.03
N GLN A 157 -10.08 -56.65 9.82
CA GLN A 157 -10.19 -57.23 11.15
C GLN A 157 -10.18 -58.76 11.03
N VAL A 158 -9.05 -59.38 11.37
CA VAL A 158 -9.01 -60.82 11.62
C VAL A 158 -9.65 -61.04 12.99
N GLN A 159 -10.93 -61.39 13.00
CA GLN A 159 -11.62 -61.93 14.17
C GLN A 159 -11.19 -63.39 14.34
N LEU A 160 -10.62 -63.70 15.51
CA LEU A 160 -10.42 -65.04 16.05
C LEU A 160 -11.35 -65.22 17.25
#